data_AF-A0A246AJD2-F1
#
_entry.id   AF-A0A246AJD2-F1
#
_cell.length_a   1.000
_cell.length_b   1.000
_cell.length_c   1.000
_cell.angle_alpha   90.00
_cell.angle_beta   90.00
_cell.angle_gamma   90.00
#
_symmetry.space_group_name_H-M   'P 1'
#
loop_
_entity.id
_entity.type
_entity.pdbx_description
1 polymer ?
#
loop_
_entity_poly.entity_id
_entity_poly.type
_entity_poly.pdbx_seq_one_letter_code
_entity_poly.pdbx_strand_id
1 'polypeptide(L)'
;MEFFAAYSKPVYDNFEELKDDLNNFLNEILPIVNQQIVIYKNKYPDFIANIFSSEDQEKMFSKMEERFQKYKIIEELEDELEEEDDLIIVTPSEFKMPLNQILYGPPGTGKTYHTINKAVSIANPEFDLNQERELVKKEYQRLVDAGQIVFTTFHQSMSYEDFVEGIKPEIEEDSEGVKTVIYEIKKGIFKEISENAQTIRLQSEEVRTKYTFEDAWDDLLTEADEHINGDQFMMLGIQTAGMGLNIVAITDKGNLKVQPQSSKEAREYTVSFSRAKKLQAVFHDLTVIKNIDKEFREVIGGSNSTAYWAVVKYINDKIKSKTKHITQEIPLPAVPYVLIIDEINRGNVSQIFGELITLIEEDKRLGNPEELQLTLPYSKTKFGVPSNVYIIGTMNTADRSVEALDTALRRRFCFEEMLPDLEVLTDKKIEGIALKELLATINKRVEILLDRDHTIGHSYFMNINSEEDLKSTFRNNIIPLLQEYFYGDYEKIGLILGKGFFEDSENYTKDIFASFPTQNYPENGSVLRLKPIDETFNIIEALQSLLI
;
A
#
# COMPACT_ATOMS: atom_id res chain seq x y z
N MET A 1 -30.11 6.29 13.98
CA MET A 1 -29.53 6.18 12.63
C MET A 1 -29.29 4.73 12.24
N GLU A 2 -28.63 3.91 13.06
CA GLU A 2 -28.45 2.46 12.80
C GLU A 2 -29.76 1.70 12.55
N PHE A 3 -30.81 2.03 13.28
CA PHE A 3 -32.13 1.42 13.10
C PHE A 3 -32.87 1.86 11.83
N PHE A 4 -32.56 3.05 11.30
CA PHE A 4 -33.12 3.50 10.02
C PHE A 4 -32.37 2.84 8.87
N ALA A 5 -31.04 2.79 8.94
CA ALA A 5 -30.17 2.17 7.93
C ALA A 5 -30.47 0.68 7.66
N ALA A 6 -31.02 -0.05 8.64
CA ALA A 6 -31.40 -1.45 8.47
C ALA A 6 -32.71 -1.67 7.69
N TYR A 7 -33.58 -0.67 7.59
CA TYR A 7 -34.93 -0.78 6.99
C TYR A 7 -35.16 0.18 5.82
N SER A 8 -34.12 0.90 5.39
CA SER A 8 -34.19 1.96 4.39
C SER A 8 -33.32 1.63 3.17
N LYS A 9 -33.54 2.30 2.04
CA LYS A 9 -32.71 2.10 0.84
C LYS A 9 -31.26 2.54 1.10
N PRO A 10 -30.24 1.84 0.55
CA PRO A 10 -28.84 2.20 0.74
C PRO A 10 -28.42 3.48 -0.01
N VAL A 11 -29.14 3.85 -1.06
CA VAL A 11 -28.89 5.03 -1.90
C VAL A 11 -30.22 5.64 -2.32
N TYR A 12 -30.29 6.98 -2.36
CA TYR A 12 -31.45 7.74 -2.81
C TYR A 12 -31.05 8.70 -3.92
N ASP A 13 -31.85 8.74 -4.99
CA ASP A 13 -31.56 9.57 -6.17
C ASP A 13 -32.00 11.04 -6.01
N ASN A 14 -32.87 11.32 -5.04
CA ASN A 14 -33.34 12.67 -4.74
C ASN A 14 -33.88 12.78 -3.30
N PHE A 15 -33.99 14.02 -2.81
CA PHE A 15 -34.46 14.31 -1.46
C PHE A 15 -35.89 13.82 -1.19
N GLU A 16 -36.77 13.84 -2.18
CA GLU A 16 -38.17 13.45 -1.99
C GLU A 16 -38.28 11.95 -1.69
N GLU A 17 -37.46 11.11 -2.33
CA GLU A 17 -37.39 9.68 -2.01
C GLU A 17 -36.89 9.40 -0.58
N LEU A 18 -35.85 10.11 -0.14
CA LEU A 18 -35.34 10.00 1.23
C LEU A 18 -36.40 10.47 2.25
N LYS A 19 -37.08 11.57 1.95
CA LYS A 19 -38.11 12.16 2.80
C LYS A 19 -39.32 11.23 2.94
N ASP A 20 -39.75 10.59 1.86
CA ASP A 20 -40.84 9.63 1.88
C ASP A 20 -40.50 8.40 2.72
N ASP A 21 -39.30 7.85 2.56
CA ASP A 21 -38.85 6.68 3.31
C ASP A 21 -38.70 6.99 4.81
N LEU A 22 -38.16 8.17 5.13
CA LEU A 22 -38.05 8.65 6.51
C LEU A 22 -39.42 8.94 7.14
N ASN A 23 -40.37 9.50 6.37
CA ASN A 23 -41.74 9.70 6.83
C ASN A 23 -42.42 8.37 7.16
N ASN A 24 -42.27 7.35 6.30
CA ASN A 24 -42.84 6.03 6.53
C ASN A 24 -42.27 5.39 7.80
N PHE A 25 -40.94 5.44 7.97
CA PHE A 25 -40.28 4.93 9.17
C PHE A 25 -40.77 5.63 10.45
N LEU A 26 -40.85 6.96 10.45
CA LEU A 26 -41.28 7.73 11.61
C LEU A 26 -42.76 7.45 11.95
N ASN A 27 -43.61 7.32 10.94
CA ASN A 27 -45.03 6.99 11.14
C ASN A 27 -45.23 5.62 11.81
N GLU A 28 -44.34 4.66 11.57
CA GLU A 28 -44.40 3.34 12.23
C GLU A 28 -43.81 3.35 13.65
N ILE A 29 -42.70 4.06 13.85
CA ILE A 29 -41.96 4.02 15.12
C ILE A 29 -42.50 4.98 16.18
N LEU A 30 -42.92 6.19 15.80
CA LEU A 30 -43.38 7.21 16.75
C LEU A 30 -44.56 6.76 17.62
N PRO A 31 -45.59 6.06 17.11
CA PRO A 31 -46.67 5.55 17.96
C PRO A 31 -46.18 4.58 19.04
N ILE A 32 -45.22 3.71 18.69
CA ILE A 32 -44.65 2.71 19.60
C ILE A 32 -43.85 3.42 20.69
N VAL A 33 -42.99 4.36 20.31
CA VAL A 33 -42.16 5.14 21.23
C VAL A 33 -43.04 5.97 22.17
N ASN A 34 -44.06 6.64 21.64
CA ASN A 34 -45.00 7.45 22.43
C ASN A 34 -45.78 6.60 23.44
N GLN A 35 -46.22 5.40 23.05
CA GLN A 35 -46.88 4.47 23.97
C GLN A 35 -45.94 4.03 25.10
N GLN A 36 -44.67 3.75 24.81
CA GLN A 36 -43.67 3.40 25.82
C GLN A 36 -43.37 4.55 26.78
N ILE A 37 -43.28 5.79 26.28
CA ILE A 37 -43.10 6.99 27.09
C ILE A 37 -44.24 7.12 28.11
N VAL A 38 -45.49 6.89 27.68
CA VAL A 38 -46.66 6.92 28.58
C VAL A 38 -46.59 5.83 29.65
N ILE A 39 -46.21 4.60 29.28
CA ILE A 39 -46.05 3.49 30.23
C ILE A 39 -44.97 3.80 31.26
N TYR A 40 -43.83 4.35 30.81
CA TYR A 40 -42.72 4.72 31.69
C TYR A 40 -43.07 5.87 32.64
N LYS A 41 -43.79 6.89 32.16
CA LYS A 41 -44.23 8.02 32.98
C LYS A 41 -45.24 7.61 34.06
N ASN A 42 -46.08 6.62 33.79
CA ASN A 42 -46.98 6.04 34.80
C ASN A 42 -46.22 5.26 35.88
N LYS A 43 -45.09 4.66 35.55
CA LYS A 43 -44.25 3.90 36.49
C LYS A 43 -43.26 4.79 37.25
N TYR A 44 -42.82 5.88 36.63
CA TYR A 44 -41.85 6.84 37.17
C TYR A 44 -42.36 8.27 36.93
N PRO A 45 -43.10 8.87 37.89
CA PRO A 45 -43.74 10.17 37.72
C PRO A 45 -42.78 11.33 37.42
N ASP A 46 -41.52 11.21 37.87
CA ASP A 46 -40.46 12.20 37.66
C ASP A 46 -39.77 12.08 36.28
N PHE A 47 -40.18 11.12 35.44
CA PHE A 47 -39.62 10.92 34.11
C PHE A 47 -40.07 12.02 33.13
N ILE A 48 -39.09 12.74 32.58
CA ILE A 48 -39.28 13.79 31.59
C ILE A 48 -38.84 13.24 30.23
N ALA A 49 -39.76 13.19 29.28
CA ALA A 49 -39.47 12.90 27.88
C ALA A 49 -40.34 13.81 27.00
N ASN A 50 -39.73 14.38 25.97
CA ASN A 50 -40.41 15.20 24.98
C ASN A 50 -41.07 14.27 23.96
N ILE A 51 -42.37 14.44 23.76
CA ILE A 51 -43.13 13.72 22.73
C ILE A 51 -42.88 14.45 21.41
N PHE A 52 -42.33 13.74 20.43
CA PHE A 52 -42.07 14.27 19.10
C PHE A 52 -43.42 14.46 18.37
N SER A 53 -43.78 15.71 18.08
CA SER A 53 -45.08 16.05 17.48
C SER A 53 -45.02 16.08 15.95
N SER A 54 -46.19 16.07 15.31
CA SER A 54 -46.27 16.25 13.84
C SER A 54 -45.75 17.61 13.39
N GLU A 55 -45.84 18.65 14.23
CA GLU A 55 -45.29 19.97 13.93
C GLU A 55 -43.75 19.97 14.01
N ASP A 56 -43.16 19.18 14.92
CA ASP A 56 -41.70 19.00 15.00
C ASP A 56 -41.17 18.20 13.81
N GLN A 57 -41.94 17.22 13.33
CA GLN A 57 -41.66 16.45 12.13
C GLN A 57 -41.63 17.35 10.88
N GLU A 58 -42.64 18.21 10.68
CA GLU A 58 -42.66 19.18 9.57
C GLU A 58 -41.48 20.17 9.64
N LYS A 59 -41.17 20.70 10.83
CA LYS A 59 -40.01 21.58 11.03
C LYS A 59 -38.68 20.88 10.73
N MET A 60 -38.56 19.60 11.08
CA MET A 60 -37.38 18.78 10.77
C MET A 60 -37.21 18.64 9.26
N PHE A 61 -38.27 18.25 8.53
CA PHE A 61 -38.20 18.09 7.07
C PHE A 61 -37.91 19.40 6.35
N SER A 62 -38.51 20.52 6.77
CA SER A 62 -38.24 21.84 6.20
C SER A 62 -36.76 22.24 6.36
N LYS A 63 -36.16 21.99 7.53
CA LYS A 63 -34.72 22.24 7.75
C LYS A 63 -33.81 21.31 6.95
N MET A 64 -34.23 20.05 6.74
CA MET A 64 -33.47 19.10 5.93
C MET A 64 -33.48 19.48 4.44
N GLU A 65 -34.63 19.93 3.93
CA GLU A 65 -34.77 20.40 2.55
C GLU A 65 -33.92 21.64 2.29
N GLU A 66 -33.94 22.62 3.20
CA GLU A 66 -33.10 23.82 3.12
C GLU A 66 -31.61 23.46 3.09
N ARG A 67 -31.18 22.46 3.87
CA ARG A 67 -29.80 21.96 3.86
C ARG A 67 -29.47 21.25 2.55
N PHE A 68 -30.35 20.38 2.06
CA PHE A 68 -30.13 19.64 0.81
C PHE A 68 -29.93 20.58 -0.38
N GLN A 69 -30.76 21.62 -0.50
CA GLN A 69 -30.61 22.63 -1.55
C GLN A 69 -29.31 23.44 -1.41
N LYS A 70 -28.93 23.77 -0.17
CA LYS A 70 -27.69 24.51 0.10
C LYS A 70 -26.44 23.71 -0.30
N TYR A 71 -26.41 22.40 -0.07
CA TYR A 71 -25.27 21.56 -0.43
C TYR A 71 -25.22 21.23 -1.91
N LYS A 72 -26.38 21.06 -2.57
CA LYS A 72 -26.44 20.90 -4.03
C LYS A 72 -25.85 22.12 -4.77
N ILE A 73 -26.10 23.33 -4.28
CA ILE A 73 -25.52 24.55 -4.84
C ILE A 73 -23.99 24.61 -4.63
N ILE A 74 -23.46 24.01 -3.57
CA ILE A 74 -22.01 23.92 -3.32
C ILE A 74 -21.37 22.93 -4.29
N GLU A 75 -22.01 21.77 -4.49
CA GLU A 75 -21.59 20.74 -5.45
C GLU A 75 -21.59 21.28 -6.88
N GLU A 76 -22.65 22.01 -7.30
CA GLU A 76 -22.72 22.68 -8.61
C GLU A 76 -21.66 23.80 -8.78
N LEU A 77 -21.24 24.46 -7.69
CA LEU A 77 -20.17 25.47 -7.70
C LEU A 77 -18.76 24.85 -7.65
N GLU A 78 -18.62 23.66 -7.09
CA GLU A 78 -17.38 22.87 -7.10
C GLU A 78 -17.16 22.26 -8.50
N ASP A 79 -18.21 21.74 -9.14
CA ASP A 79 -18.18 21.26 -10.54
C ASP A 79 -17.81 22.38 -11.54
N GLU A 80 -18.33 23.60 -11.35
CA GLU A 80 -17.96 24.78 -12.18
C GLU A 80 -16.51 25.25 -11.96
N LEU A 81 -15.84 24.85 -10.86
CA LEU A 81 -14.44 25.18 -10.57
C LEU A 81 -13.46 24.08 -11.03
N GLU A 82 -13.96 22.86 -11.31
CA GLU A 82 -13.15 21.75 -11.83
C GLU A 82 -13.00 21.76 -13.37
N GLU A 83 -13.79 22.56 -14.11
CA GLU A 83 -13.75 22.62 -15.58
C GLU A 83 -12.58 23.44 -16.18
N GLU A 84 -11.67 24.04 -15.38
CA GLU A 84 -10.57 24.89 -15.90
C GLU A 84 -9.12 24.35 -15.78
N ASP A 85 -8.88 23.12 -15.31
CA ASP A 85 -7.53 22.50 -15.36
C ASP A 85 -7.54 21.12 -16.02
N ASP A 86 -7.31 21.10 -17.35
CA ASP A 86 -6.95 19.92 -18.13
C ASP A 86 -5.58 19.36 -17.66
N LEU A 87 -5.59 18.57 -16.58
CA LEU A 87 -4.58 17.57 -16.30
C LEU A 87 -5.23 16.20 -16.44
N ILE A 88 -4.93 15.55 -17.56
CA ILE A 88 -5.31 14.18 -17.86
C ILE A 88 -4.80 13.27 -16.74
N ILE A 89 -5.65 12.96 -15.76
CA ILE A 89 -5.49 11.78 -14.92
C ILE A 89 -5.82 10.61 -15.84
N VAL A 90 -4.79 10.08 -16.49
CA VAL A 90 -4.86 8.75 -17.10
C VAL A 90 -5.09 7.79 -15.94
N THR A 91 -6.33 7.36 -15.71
CA THR A 91 -6.61 6.16 -14.91
C THR A 91 -5.88 5.01 -15.59
N PRO A 92 -4.83 4.40 -15.01
CA PRO A 92 -4.14 3.31 -15.65
C PRO A 92 -5.10 2.12 -15.72
N SER A 93 -5.51 1.79 -16.94
CA SER A 93 -6.11 0.51 -17.29
C SER A 93 -5.22 -0.62 -16.73
N GLU A 94 -5.70 -1.31 -15.69
CA GLU A 94 -5.01 -2.31 -14.88
C GLU A 94 -4.43 -3.48 -15.71
N PHE A 95 -3.16 -3.41 -16.07
CA PHE A 95 -2.33 -4.63 -16.07
C PHE A 95 -1.96 -4.92 -14.61
N LYS A 96 -2.87 -5.51 -13.85
CA LYS A 96 -2.60 -5.92 -12.47
C LYS A 96 -1.56 -7.04 -12.50
N MET A 97 -0.34 -6.76 -12.04
CA MET A 97 0.71 -7.79 -11.99
C MET A 97 0.25 -8.97 -11.13
N PRO A 98 0.51 -10.23 -11.54
CA PRO A 98 0.12 -11.39 -10.75
C PRO A 98 0.75 -11.33 -9.35
N LEU A 99 -0.02 -11.71 -8.33
CA LEU A 99 0.45 -11.66 -6.93
C LEU A 99 1.59 -12.64 -6.65
N ASN A 100 1.58 -13.81 -7.29
CA ASN A 100 2.60 -14.83 -7.15
C ASN A 100 3.21 -15.13 -8.52
N GLN A 101 4.52 -14.97 -8.64
CA GLN A 101 5.23 -15.07 -9.92
C GLN A 101 6.52 -15.88 -9.74
N ILE A 102 6.89 -16.68 -10.74
CA ILE A 102 8.18 -17.37 -10.81
C ILE A 102 8.84 -17.03 -12.13
N LEU A 103 9.99 -16.36 -12.05
CA LEU A 103 10.90 -16.16 -13.17
C LEU A 103 11.76 -17.41 -13.31
N TYR A 104 11.62 -18.15 -14.41
CA TYR A 104 12.34 -19.41 -14.59
C TYR A 104 13.10 -19.46 -15.90
N GLY A 105 14.17 -20.25 -15.93
CA GLY A 105 14.91 -20.51 -17.16
C GLY A 105 16.37 -20.86 -16.92
N PRO A 106 17.15 -20.96 -18.00
CA PRO A 106 18.55 -21.34 -17.95
C PRO A 106 19.41 -20.38 -17.12
N PRO A 107 20.61 -20.81 -16.66
CA PRO A 107 21.51 -19.95 -15.91
C PRO A 107 22.04 -18.80 -16.77
N GLY A 108 22.20 -17.63 -16.16
CA GLY A 108 22.78 -16.45 -16.82
C GLY A 108 21.82 -15.66 -17.73
N THR A 109 20.50 -15.86 -17.61
CA THR A 109 19.48 -15.12 -18.39
C THR A 109 19.01 -13.83 -17.71
N GLY A 110 19.63 -13.44 -16.59
CA GLY A 110 19.32 -12.18 -15.91
C GLY A 110 18.14 -12.24 -14.93
N LYS A 111 17.65 -13.43 -14.54
CA LYS A 111 16.50 -13.58 -13.62
C LYS A 111 16.59 -12.66 -12.40
N THR A 112 17.66 -12.75 -11.60
CA THR A 112 17.87 -11.89 -10.43
C THR A 112 17.93 -10.39 -10.77
N TYR A 113 18.47 -10.03 -11.94
CA TYR A 113 18.48 -8.64 -12.40
C TYR A 113 17.05 -8.11 -12.63
N HIS A 114 16.21 -8.90 -13.30
CA HIS A 114 14.81 -8.57 -13.59
C HIS A 114 13.93 -8.59 -12.34
N THR A 115 14.20 -9.49 -11.38
CA THR A 115 13.50 -9.54 -10.09
C THR A 115 13.56 -8.22 -9.34
N ILE A 116 14.71 -7.54 -9.35
CA ILE A 116 14.88 -6.23 -8.70
C ILE A 116 13.95 -5.18 -9.35
N ASN A 117 13.95 -5.09 -10.69
CA ASN A 117 13.10 -4.13 -11.41
C ASN A 117 11.62 -4.38 -11.11
N LYS A 118 11.24 -5.66 -11.15
CA LYS A 118 9.86 -6.09 -10.92
C LYS A 118 9.40 -5.78 -9.50
N ALA A 119 10.25 -6.03 -8.51
CA ALA A 119 9.95 -5.72 -7.12
C ALA A 119 9.80 -4.21 -6.90
N VAL A 120 10.66 -3.38 -7.49
CA VAL A 120 10.54 -1.91 -7.43
C VAL A 120 9.25 -1.43 -8.11
N SER A 121 8.90 -1.93 -9.31
CA SER A 121 7.65 -1.53 -9.98
C SER A 121 6.39 -1.89 -9.20
N ILE A 122 6.44 -2.93 -8.37
CA ILE A 122 5.30 -3.33 -7.54
C ILE A 122 5.25 -2.48 -6.27
N ALA A 123 6.37 -2.37 -5.56
CA ALA A 123 6.44 -1.66 -4.27
C ALA A 123 6.34 -0.13 -4.43
N ASN A 124 6.80 0.42 -5.56
CA ASN A 124 6.71 1.83 -5.91
C ASN A 124 6.36 2.00 -7.40
N PRO A 125 5.08 1.89 -7.78
CA PRO A 125 4.64 1.95 -9.18
C PRO A 125 4.97 3.27 -9.90
N GLU A 126 5.10 4.36 -9.15
CA GLU A 126 5.43 5.70 -9.67
C GLU A 126 6.93 5.88 -9.96
N PHE A 127 7.77 4.90 -9.59
CA PHE A 127 9.20 4.98 -9.81
C PHE A 127 9.56 4.67 -11.28
N ASP A 128 10.21 5.62 -11.96
CA ASP A 128 10.68 5.44 -13.33
C ASP A 128 11.87 4.48 -13.41
N LEU A 129 11.62 3.28 -13.94
CA LEU A 129 12.62 2.22 -14.13
C LEU A 129 13.57 2.47 -15.31
N ASN A 130 13.32 3.47 -16.17
CA ASN A 130 14.19 3.78 -17.30
C ASN A 130 15.44 4.58 -16.90
N GLN A 131 15.54 4.95 -15.62
CA GLN A 131 16.69 5.66 -15.07
C GLN A 131 17.95 4.77 -14.98
N GLU A 132 19.08 5.39 -14.64
CA GLU A 132 20.34 4.68 -14.43
C GLU A 132 20.20 3.55 -13.40
N ARG A 133 20.83 2.40 -13.66
CA ARG A 133 20.75 1.20 -12.81
C ARG A 133 21.09 1.46 -11.35
N GLU A 134 22.02 2.37 -11.07
CA GLU A 134 22.41 2.72 -9.71
C GLU A 134 21.31 3.45 -8.94
N LEU A 135 20.42 4.20 -9.61
CA LEU A 135 19.25 4.81 -9.00
C LEU A 135 18.18 3.74 -8.67
N VAL A 136 17.92 2.82 -9.60
CA VAL A 136 17.01 1.69 -9.36
C VAL A 136 17.47 0.85 -8.17
N LYS A 137 18.77 0.56 -8.06
CA LYS A 137 19.34 -0.17 -6.92
C LYS A 137 19.21 0.59 -5.60
N LYS A 138 19.40 1.92 -5.62
CA LYS A 138 19.22 2.74 -4.42
C LYS A 138 17.77 2.73 -3.95
N GLU A 139 16.82 2.82 -4.87
CA GLU A 139 15.40 2.73 -4.53
C GLU A 139 15.04 1.34 -4.00
N TYR A 140 15.53 0.28 -4.66
CA TYR A 140 15.39 -1.08 -4.16
C TYR A 140 15.92 -1.20 -2.72
N GLN A 141 17.12 -0.69 -2.44
CA GLN A 141 17.69 -0.73 -1.09
C GLN A 141 16.85 0.06 -0.08
N ARG A 142 16.35 1.25 -0.45
CA ARG A 142 15.46 2.05 0.39
C ARG A 142 14.19 1.27 0.77
N LEU A 143 13.61 0.54 -0.19
CA LEU A 143 12.42 -0.29 0.01
C LEU A 143 12.71 -1.53 0.86
N VAL A 144 13.92 -2.12 0.73
CA VAL A 144 14.40 -3.21 1.60
C VAL A 144 14.59 -2.72 3.03
N ASP A 145 15.26 -1.59 3.23
CA ASP A 145 15.51 -1.00 4.55
C ASP A 145 14.19 -0.59 5.23
N ALA A 146 13.17 -0.22 4.46
CA ALA A 146 11.82 0.04 4.94
C ALA A 146 11.02 -1.24 5.28
N GLY A 147 11.56 -2.43 5.02
CA GLY A 147 10.87 -3.71 5.19
C GLY A 147 9.74 -3.97 4.19
N GLN A 148 9.63 -3.14 3.14
CA GLN A 148 8.62 -3.27 2.10
C GLN A 148 9.00 -4.33 1.06
N ILE A 149 10.30 -4.52 0.83
CA ILE A 149 10.84 -5.62 0.04
C ILE A 149 11.69 -6.50 0.95
N VAL A 150 11.47 -7.81 0.91
CA VAL A 150 12.30 -8.78 1.62
C VAL A 150 12.88 -9.77 0.63
N PHE A 151 14.19 -9.99 0.69
CA PHE A 151 14.89 -10.96 -0.15
C PHE A 151 15.33 -12.16 0.68
N THR A 152 15.04 -13.36 0.19
CA THR A 152 15.52 -14.61 0.77
C THR A 152 15.91 -15.59 -0.33
N THR A 153 16.76 -16.56 0.00
CA THR A 153 17.19 -17.63 -0.90
C THR A 153 16.82 -18.96 -0.30
N PHE A 154 16.15 -19.83 -1.05
CA PHE A 154 15.85 -21.17 -0.59
C PHE A 154 17.05 -22.09 -0.74
N HIS A 155 17.24 -22.95 0.26
CA HIS A 155 18.27 -23.97 0.30
C HIS A 155 17.71 -25.24 0.93
N GLN A 156 18.39 -26.37 0.76
CA GLN A 156 17.91 -27.69 1.22
C GLN A 156 17.61 -27.75 2.73
N SER A 157 18.28 -26.91 3.53
CA SER A 157 18.05 -26.83 4.99
C SER A 157 16.98 -25.82 5.40
N MET A 158 16.32 -25.13 4.45
CA MET A 158 15.29 -24.14 4.77
C MET A 158 14.04 -24.89 5.22
N SER A 159 13.48 -24.49 6.36
CA SER A 159 12.31 -25.16 6.94
C SER A 159 11.17 -24.20 7.23
N TYR A 160 10.04 -24.75 7.64
CA TYR A 160 8.87 -24.00 8.08
C TYR A 160 9.22 -23.04 9.24
N GLU A 161 10.10 -23.47 10.15
CA GLU A 161 10.50 -22.71 11.34
C GLU A 161 11.23 -21.39 11.00
N ASP A 162 11.95 -21.35 9.89
CA ASP A 162 12.66 -20.14 9.45
C ASP A 162 11.78 -19.25 8.55
N PHE A 163 10.84 -19.86 7.82
CA PHE A 163 10.00 -19.13 6.88
C PHE A 163 8.72 -18.58 7.49
N VAL A 164 8.07 -19.34 8.38
CA VAL A 164 6.75 -19.00 8.93
C VAL A 164 6.84 -18.65 10.41
N GLU A 165 7.13 -19.63 11.26
CA GLU A 165 7.41 -19.43 12.68
C GLU A 165 8.03 -20.68 13.28
N GLY A 166 8.93 -20.49 14.24
CA GLY A 166 9.66 -21.58 14.86
C GLY A 166 10.01 -21.29 16.31
N ILE A 167 10.16 -22.35 17.09
CA ILE A 167 10.63 -22.25 18.48
C ILE A 167 12.15 -22.13 18.47
N LYS A 168 12.68 -20.99 18.93
CA LYS A 168 14.13 -20.75 19.02
C LYS A 168 14.54 -20.60 20.50
N PRO A 169 15.66 -21.22 20.92
CA PRO A 169 16.17 -21.05 22.27
C PRO A 169 16.74 -19.64 22.45
N GLU A 170 16.43 -19.01 23.58
CA GLU A 170 16.98 -17.73 24.02
C GLU A 170 17.55 -17.88 25.42
N ILE A 171 18.65 -17.17 25.70
CA ILE A 171 19.32 -17.22 27.00
C ILE A 171 18.89 -15.97 27.75
N GLU A 172 18.10 -16.16 28.81
CA GLU A 172 17.75 -15.10 29.74
C GLU A 172 18.72 -15.14 30.91
N GLU A 173 19.31 -14.00 31.25
CA GLU A 173 20.18 -13.83 32.42
C GLU A 173 19.40 -13.07 33.48
N ASP A 174 19.17 -13.71 34.63
CA ASP A 174 18.48 -13.05 35.74
C ASP A 174 19.37 -11.99 36.41
N SER A 175 18.79 -11.23 37.35
CA SER A 175 19.50 -10.20 38.12
C SER A 175 20.64 -10.73 38.99
N GLU A 176 20.77 -12.05 39.14
CA GLU A 176 21.83 -12.74 39.88
C GLU A 176 22.90 -13.37 38.96
N GLY A 177 22.77 -13.21 37.64
CA GLY A 177 23.70 -13.72 36.63
C GLY A 177 23.48 -15.19 36.25
N VAL A 178 22.34 -15.79 36.63
CA VAL A 178 22.00 -17.17 36.27
C VAL A 178 21.40 -17.18 34.86
N LYS A 179 22.04 -17.96 33.98
CA LYS A 179 21.61 -18.14 32.59
C LYS A 179 20.62 -19.29 32.47
N THR A 180 19.38 -18.98 32.09
CA THR A 180 18.33 -19.96 31.83
C THR A 180 18.00 -19.99 30.34
N VAL A 181 17.85 -21.18 29.77
CA VAL A 181 17.39 -21.34 28.38
C VAL A 181 15.87 -21.32 28.36
N ILE A 182 15.31 -20.28 27.74
CA ILE A 182 13.88 -20.16 27.45
C ILE A 182 13.64 -20.48 25.97
N TYR A 183 12.43 -20.92 25.64
CA TYR A 183 12.04 -21.23 24.27
C TYR A 183 10.98 -20.24 23.83
N GLU A 184 11.33 -19.37 22.89
CA GLU A 184 10.42 -18.35 22.35
C GLU A 184 10.00 -18.71 20.92
N ILE A 185 8.76 -18.41 20.57
CA ILE A 185 8.27 -18.54 19.20
C ILE A 185 8.72 -17.30 18.43
N LYS A 186 9.65 -17.48 17.50
CA LYS A 186 10.12 -16.41 16.62
C LYS A 186 9.38 -16.48 15.28
N LYS A 187 8.99 -15.30 14.78
CA LYS A 187 8.36 -15.16 13.46
C LYS A 187 9.41 -15.40 12.39
N GLY A 188 9.01 -16.13 11.35
CA GLY A 188 9.80 -16.32 10.15
C GLY A 188 9.58 -15.21 9.13
N ILE A 189 10.37 -15.24 8.06
CA ILE A 189 10.45 -14.21 7.03
C ILE A 189 9.07 -13.89 6.41
N PHE A 190 8.29 -14.91 6.07
CA PHE A 190 6.98 -14.77 5.42
C PHE A 190 5.92 -14.23 6.37
N LYS A 191 5.94 -14.66 7.64
CA LYS A 191 5.01 -14.16 8.64
C LYS A 191 5.28 -12.69 8.95
N GLU A 192 6.54 -12.31 9.10
CA GLU A 192 6.95 -10.94 9.38
C GLU A 192 6.51 -9.96 8.28
N ILE A 193 6.83 -10.25 7.01
CA ILE A 193 6.39 -9.38 5.90
C ILE A 193 4.86 -9.31 5.78
N SER A 194 4.15 -10.42 6.04
CA SER A 194 2.69 -10.46 6.00
C SER A 194 2.04 -9.65 7.12
N GLU A 195 2.65 -9.58 8.30
CA GLU A 195 2.17 -8.73 9.40
C GLU A 195 2.50 -7.25 9.15
N ASN A 196 3.69 -6.96 8.63
CA ASN A 196 4.08 -5.60 8.24
C ASN A 196 3.11 -5.04 7.18
N ALA A 197 2.72 -5.86 6.21
CA ALA A 197 1.76 -5.49 5.17
C ALA A 197 0.33 -5.18 5.68
N GLN A 198 -0.04 -5.66 6.87
CA GLN A 198 -1.34 -5.37 7.51
C GLN A 198 -1.34 -4.07 8.32
N THR A 199 -0.17 -3.49 8.57
CA THR A 199 -0.08 -2.31 9.44
C THR A 199 -0.76 -1.12 8.77
N ILE A 200 -1.82 -0.61 9.40
CA ILE A 200 -2.53 0.57 8.93
C ILE A 200 -1.59 1.78 9.02
N ARG A 201 -1.38 2.43 7.89
CA ARG A 201 -0.63 3.69 7.82
C ARG A 201 -1.60 4.83 8.09
N LEU A 202 -1.26 5.71 9.02
CA LEU A 202 -2.08 6.87 9.37
C LEU A 202 -1.36 8.15 8.96
N GLN A 203 -2.07 9.04 8.28
CA GLN A 203 -1.63 10.41 8.05
C GLN A 203 -2.36 11.32 9.04
N SER A 204 -1.60 12.14 9.77
CA SER A 204 -2.19 13.17 10.63
C SER A 204 -2.42 14.43 9.83
N GLU A 205 -3.68 14.85 9.73
CA GLU A 205 -4.05 16.15 9.18
C GLU A 205 -4.66 17.03 10.28
N GLU A 206 -4.22 18.29 10.32
CA GLU A 206 -4.83 19.29 11.20
C GLU A 206 -6.10 19.84 10.55
N VAL A 207 -7.24 19.27 10.94
CA VAL A 207 -8.54 19.78 10.49
C VAL A 207 -9.02 20.85 11.47
N ARG A 208 -9.20 22.08 10.96
CA ARG A 208 -9.81 23.18 11.73
C ARG A 208 -11.32 23.02 11.72
N THR A 209 -11.92 22.66 12.86
CA THR A 209 -13.37 22.82 13.01
C THR A 209 -13.70 24.30 13.10
N LYS A 210 -14.21 24.86 12.00
CA LYS A 210 -14.54 26.29 11.90
C LYS A 210 -15.85 26.55 12.66
N TYR A 211 -15.76 26.92 13.93
CA TYR A 211 -16.90 27.41 14.69
C TYR A 211 -17.31 28.78 14.13
N THR A 212 -18.51 28.89 13.55
CA THR A 212 -18.92 30.04 12.73
C THR A 212 -19.61 31.14 13.54
N PHE A 213 -19.89 32.28 12.88
CA PHE A 213 -20.70 33.36 13.46
C PHE A 213 -22.11 32.86 13.80
N GLU A 214 -22.70 32.07 12.91
CA GLU A 214 -24.03 31.48 13.07
C GLU A 214 -24.09 30.61 14.32
N ASP A 215 -23.11 29.70 14.50
CA ASP A 215 -23.07 28.81 15.67
C ASP A 215 -22.97 29.61 16.98
N ALA A 216 -22.12 30.65 16.99
CA ALA A 216 -21.96 31.52 18.15
C ALA A 216 -23.21 32.38 18.43
N TRP A 217 -23.95 32.76 17.38
CA TRP A 217 -25.19 33.52 17.51
C TRP A 217 -26.33 32.66 18.05
N ASP A 218 -26.47 31.43 17.57
CA ASP A 218 -27.50 30.50 18.04
C ASP A 218 -27.25 30.08 19.49
N ASP A 219 -25.99 29.86 19.89
CA ASP A 219 -25.61 29.66 21.30
C ASP A 219 -26.00 30.87 22.15
N LEU A 220 -25.74 32.10 21.67
CA LEU A 220 -26.09 33.33 22.38
C LEU A 220 -27.61 33.48 22.54
N LEU A 221 -28.40 33.15 21.51
CA LEU A 221 -29.86 33.17 21.60
C LEU A 221 -30.38 32.14 22.60
N THR A 222 -29.82 30.92 22.57
CA THR A 222 -30.20 29.85 23.49
C THR A 222 -29.90 30.23 24.94
N GLU A 223 -28.68 30.72 25.21
CA GLU A 223 -28.29 31.20 26.54
C GLU A 223 -29.17 32.37 26.99
N ALA A 224 -29.47 33.32 26.10
CA ALA A 224 -30.35 34.44 26.42
C ALA A 224 -31.77 33.99 26.77
N ASP A 225 -32.35 33.06 26.01
CA ASP A 225 -33.70 32.55 26.23
C ASP A 225 -33.82 31.79 27.56
N GLU A 226 -32.82 30.96 27.91
CA GLU A 226 -32.76 30.27 29.20
C GLU A 226 -32.73 31.25 30.37
N HIS A 227 -31.95 32.33 30.28
CA HIS A 227 -31.86 33.33 31.33
C HIS A 227 -33.14 34.16 31.45
N ILE A 228 -33.75 34.55 30.32
CA ILE A 228 -35.03 35.28 30.30
C ILE A 228 -36.14 34.44 30.93
N ASN A 229 -36.25 33.15 30.57
CA ASN A 229 -37.25 32.25 31.12
C ASN A 229 -37.00 31.90 32.60
N GLY A 230 -35.75 31.95 33.05
CA GLY A 230 -35.33 31.76 34.44
C GLY A 230 -35.45 33.01 35.33
N ASP A 231 -35.95 34.14 34.80
CA ASP A 231 -36.01 35.46 35.47
C ASP A 231 -34.62 35.96 35.94
N GLN A 232 -33.56 35.54 35.22
CA GLN A 232 -32.16 35.92 35.44
C GLN A 232 -31.67 36.86 34.32
N PHE A 233 -30.73 37.75 34.64
CA PHE A 233 -30.16 38.66 33.65
C PHE A 233 -28.89 38.07 33.03
N MET A 234 -28.87 37.91 31.70
CA MET A 234 -27.64 37.68 30.96
C MET A 234 -26.95 39.02 30.68
N MET A 235 -25.79 39.24 31.30
CA MET A 235 -25.01 40.47 31.15
C MET A 235 -23.92 40.31 30.09
N LEU A 236 -23.90 41.21 29.12
CA LEU A 236 -22.80 41.39 28.17
C LEU A 236 -21.93 42.57 28.61
N GLY A 237 -20.63 42.33 28.82
CA GLY A 237 -19.68 43.38 29.18
C GLY A 237 -19.43 44.37 28.05
N ILE A 238 -19.31 45.66 28.39
CA ILE A 238 -18.89 46.72 27.44
C ILE A 238 -17.39 47.06 27.62
N GLN A 239 -16.87 48.03 26.86
CA GLN A 239 -15.45 48.44 26.97
C GLN A 239 -15.05 48.90 28.38
N THR A 240 -15.98 49.53 29.11
CA THR A 240 -15.74 50.00 30.47
C THR A 240 -15.92 48.86 31.47
N ALA A 241 -14.85 48.51 32.19
CA ALA A 241 -14.85 47.46 33.19
C ALA A 241 -15.94 47.70 34.27
N GLY A 242 -16.71 46.65 34.59
CA GLY A 242 -17.78 46.71 35.59
C GLY A 242 -19.11 47.29 35.10
N MET A 243 -19.20 47.72 33.83
CA MET A 243 -20.45 48.08 33.18
C MET A 243 -20.83 47.04 32.12
N GLY A 244 -22.14 46.90 31.87
CA GLY A 244 -22.65 45.98 30.89
C GLY A 244 -24.04 46.33 30.38
N LEU A 245 -24.47 45.54 29.41
CA LEU A 245 -25.81 45.55 28.86
C LEU A 245 -26.47 44.21 29.18
N ASN A 246 -27.68 44.27 29.74
CA ASN A 246 -28.48 43.07 29.95
C ASN A 246 -29.27 42.76 28.69
N ILE A 247 -29.33 41.49 28.31
CA ILE A 247 -30.28 41.01 27.30
C ILE A 247 -31.64 40.91 27.99
N VAL A 248 -32.65 41.61 27.45
CA VAL A 248 -33.97 41.72 28.07
C VAL A 248 -35.07 41.03 27.28
N ALA A 249 -34.88 40.82 25.98
CA ALA A 249 -35.82 40.09 25.13
C ALA A 249 -35.17 39.66 23.82
N ILE A 250 -35.75 38.64 23.20
CA ILE A 250 -35.48 38.24 21.82
C ILE A 250 -36.72 38.60 20.99
N THR A 251 -36.54 39.30 19.89
CA THR A 251 -37.67 39.63 18.99
C THR A 251 -38.06 38.41 18.17
N ASP A 252 -39.29 38.35 17.65
CA ASP A 252 -39.77 37.29 16.74
C ASP A 252 -38.88 37.05 15.50
N LYS A 253 -38.05 38.04 15.13
CA LYS A 253 -37.09 37.96 14.02
C LYS A 253 -35.68 37.54 14.46
N GLY A 254 -35.50 36.99 15.67
CA GLY A 254 -34.21 36.51 16.19
C GLY A 254 -33.19 37.62 16.53
N ASN A 255 -33.63 38.88 16.69
CA ASN A 255 -32.76 39.98 17.13
C ASN A 255 -32.78 40.15 18.64
N LEU A 256 -31.67 40.62 19.20
CA LEU A 256 -31.53 40.84 20.64
C LEU A 256 -32.00 42.24 21.02
N LYS A 257 -32.76 42.37 22.11
CA LYS A 257 -33.00 43.63 22.79
C LYS A 257 -32.11 43.70 24.02
N VAL A 258 -31.32 44.77 24.11
CA VAL A 258 -30.38 45.00 25.20
C VAL A 258 -30.64 46.32 25.90
N GLN A 259 -30.37 46.37 27.20
CA GLN A 259 -30.61 47.53 28.04
C GLN A 259 -29.41 47.77 28.98
N PRO A 260 -29.02 49.03 29.25
CA PRO A 260 -27.99 49.33 30.24
C PRO A 260 -28.29 48.79 31.63
N GLN A 261 -27.31 48.14 32.26
CA GLN A 261 -27.43 47.57 33.60
C GLN A 261 -27.80 48.62 34.68
N SER A 262 -27.43 49.88 34.47
CA SER A 262 -27.59 50.97 35.45
C SER A 262 -29.03 51.38 35.74
N SER A 263 -30.00 51.05 34.88
CA SER A 263 -31.41 51.42 35.10
C SER A 263 -32.37 50.52 34.32
N LYS A 264 -33.37 49.97 35.02
CA LYS A 264 -34.49 49.21 34.42
C LYS A 264 -35.44 50.10 33.59
N GLU A 265 -35.35 51.42 33.73
CA GLU A 265 -36.13 52.39 32.92
C GLU A 265 -35.31 52.92 31.73
N ALA A 266 -34.09 52.42 31.51
CA ALA A 266 -33.24 52.86 30.41
C ALA A 266 -33.82 52.43 29.05
N ARG A 267 -33.44 53.16 27.99
CA ARG A 267 -33.86 52.85 26.62
C ARG A 267 -33.33 51.47 26.19
N GLU A 268 -34.22 50.66 25.61
CA GLU A 268 -33.87 49.41 24.94
C GLU A 268 -33.24 49.69 23.56
N TYR A 269 -32.21 48.92 23.23
CA TYR A 269 -31.55 48.95 21.93
C TYR A 269 -31.68 47.59 21.26
N THR A 270 -32.02 47.59 19.97
CA THR A 270 -32.09 46.35 19.19
C THR A 270 -30.77 46.11 18.47
N VAL A 271 -30.19 44.93 18.70
CA VAL A 271 -29.02 44.41 17.99
C VAL A 271 -29.49 43.35 17.01
N SER A 272 -29.40 43.67 15.72
CA SER A 272 -29.86 42.78 14.66
C SER A 272 -28.79 41.80 14.18
N PHE A 273 -29.17 40.55 13.90
CA PHE A 273 -28.30 39.51 13.36
C PHE A 273 -27.47 39.98 12.16
N SER A 274 -28.14 40.52 11.12
CA SER A 274 -27.49 40.88 9.85
C SER A 274 -26.42 41.97 10.00
N ARG A 275 -26.64 42.95 10.88
CA ARG A 275 -25.67 44.02 11.16
C ARG A 275 -24.54 43.53 12.07
N ALA A 276 -24.83 42.68 13.06
CA ALA A 276 -23.80 42.07 13.89
C ALA A 276 -22.88 41.15 13.07
N LYS A 277 -23.44 40.37 12.14
CA LYS A 277 -22.69 39.54 11.19
C LYS A 277 -21.75 40.37 10.31
N LYS A 278 -22.26 41.49 9.75
CA LYS A 278 -21.43 42.42 8.96
C LYS A 278 -20.28 43.00 9.78
N LEU A 279 -20.52 43.39 11.03
CA LEU A 279 -19.48 43.89 11.90
C LEU A 279 -18.45 42.82 12.25
N GLN A 280 -18.87 41.60 12.54
CA GLN A 280 -17.95 40.50 12.85
C GLN A 280 -17.08 40.10 11.66
N ALA A 281 -17.63 40.14 10.45
CA ALA A 281 -16.89 39.87 9.22
C ALA A 281 -15.79 40.92 8.94
N VAL A 282 -15.97 42.17 9.39
CA VAL A 282 -14.98 43.24 9.23
C VAL A 282 -14.01 43.29 10.43
N PHE A 283 -14.49 42.98 11.64
CA PHE A 283 -13.76 43.13 12.89
C PHE A 283 -13.68 41.79 13.66
N HIS A 284 -12.73 40.94 13.27
CA HIS A 284 -12.43 39.67 13.97
C HIS A 284 -11.77 39.86 15.35
N ASP A 285 -11.14 41.02 15.56
CA ASP A 285 -10.62 41.46 16.84
C ASP A 285 -11.15 42.87 17.11
N LEU A 286 -11.85 43.06 18.23
CA LEU A 286 -12.42 44.36 18.59
C LEU A 286 -11.46 45.26 19.37
N THR A 287 -10.27 44.75 19.75
CA THR A 287 -9.25 45.52 20.49
C THR A 287 -8.54 46.54 19.60
N VAL A 288 -8.58 46.37 18.28
CA VAL A 288 -7.92 47.25 17.31
C VAL A 288 -8.72 48.53 17.00
N ILE A 289 -10.00 48.57 17.38
CA ILE A 289 -10.92 49.67 17.10
C ILE A 289 -10.57 50.86 18.01
N LYS A 290 -10.29 52.02 17.41
CA LYS A 290 -9.93 53.25 18.15
C LYS A 290 -11.16 54.09 18.48
N ASN A 291 -12.15 54.12 17.60
CA ASN A 291 -13.41 54.84 17.80
C ASN A 291 -14.59 54.02 17.29
N ILE A 292 -15.29 53.34 18.20
CA ILE A 292 -16.40 52.45 17.86
C ILE A 292 -17.49 53.21 17.08
N ASP A 293 -17.87 54.42 17.51
CA ASP A 293 -18.97 55.16 16.89
C ASP A 293 -18.70 55.58 15.45
N LYS A 294 -17.45 55.93 15.14
CA LYS A 294 -17.05 56.26 13.77
C LYS A 294 -16.97 55.01 12.91
N GLU A 295 -16.23 54.00 13.37
CA GLU A 295 -15.90 52.80 12.58
C GLU A 295 -17.13 51.91 12.38
N PHE A 296 -18.01 51.75 13.38
CA PHE A 296 -19.25 50.98 13.20
C PHE A 296 -20.25 51.71 12.31
N ARG A 297 -20.30 53.04 12.38
CA ARG A 297 -21.18 53.83 11.50
C ARG A 297 -20.78 53.71 10.04
N GLU A 298 -19.48 53.59 9.74
CA GLU A 298 -18.99 53.37 8.38
C GLU A 298 -19.46 52.00 7.83
N VAL A 299 -19.60 50.97 8.68
CA VAL A 299 -19.99 49.61 8.25
C VAL A 299 -21.51 49.38 8.25
N ILE A 300 -22.22 49.79 9.31
CA ILE A 300 -23.65 49.48 9.50
C ILE A 300 -24.56 50.71 9.58
N GLY A 301 -24.01 51.91 9.42
CA GLY A 301 -24.75 53.17 9.53
C GLY A 301 -25.06 53.58 10.97
N GLY A 302 -25.98 54.53 11.13
CA GLY A 302 -26.41 55.03 12.44
C GLY A 302 -27.00 53.92 13.32
N SER A 303 -26.33 53.65 14.45
CA SER A 303 -26.71 52.59 15.39
C SER A 303 -26.21 52.90 16.81
N ASN A 304 -26.64 52.11 17.80
CA ASN A 304 -26.01 52.15 19.11
C ASN A 304 -24.75 51.27 19.08
N SER A 305 -23.60 51.90 18.86
CA SER A 305 -22.34 51.20 18.62
C SER A 305 -21.89 50.37 19.84
N THR A 306 -22.18 50.83 21.05
CA THR A 306 -21.88 50.10 22.29
C THR A 306 -22.66 48.79 22.39
N ALA A 307 -23.94 48.78 21.99
CA ALA A 307 -24.78 47.59 21.99
C ALA A 307 -24.28 46.53 21.00
N TYR A 308 -23.95 46.95 19.77
CA TYR A 308 -23.37 46.05 18.77
C TYR A 308 -21.98 45.54 19.20
N TRP A 309 -21.17 46.38 19.84
CA TRP A 309 -19.83 46.00 20.28
C TRP A 309 -19.88 44.88 21.33
N ALA A 310 -20.80 44.98 22.30
CA ALA A 310 -20.96 43.98 23.35
C ALA A 310 -21.32 42.59 22.78
N VAL A 311 -22.24 42.55 21.82
CA VAL A 311 -22.68 41.32 21.16
C VAL A 311 -21.60 40.73 20.26
N VAL A 312 -20.95 41.55 19.41
CA VAL A 312 -19.87 41.07 18.53
C VAL A 312 -18.67 40.59 19.36
N LYS A 313 -18.40 41.22 20.51
CA LYS A 313 -17.34 40.77 21.42
C LYS A 313 -17.62 39.37 21.95
N TYR A 314 -18.82 39.16 22.49
CA TYR A 314 -19.24 37.84 22.96
C TYR A 314 -19.06 36.79 21.87
N ILE A 315 -19.51 37.09 20.65
CA ILE A 315 -19.41 36.19 19.50
C ILE A 315 -17.96 35.85 19.15
N ASN A 316 -17.09 36.86 19.07
CA ASN A 316 -15.67 36.65 18.78
C ASN A 316 -14.99 35.82 19.88
N ASP A 317 -15.30 36.06 21.15
CA ASP A 317 -14.76 35.30 22.27
C ASP A 317 -15.27 33.84 22.25
N LYS A 318 -16.54 33.63 21.90
CA LYS A 318 -17.13 32.28 21.75
C LYS A 318 -16.45 31.52 20.61
N ILE A 319 -16.28 32.14 19.44
CA ILE A 319 -15.58 31.57 18.28
C ILE A 319 -14.15 31.19 18.66
N LYS A 320 -13.41 32.09 19.31
CA LYS A 320 -12.03 31.81 19.78
C LYS A 320 -11.98 30.64 20.77
N SER A 321 -12.94 30.56 21.70
CA SER A 321 -12.96 29.52 22.74
C SER A 321 -13.36 28.13 22.24
N LYS A 322 -14.23 28.05 21.22
CA LYS A 322 -14.79 26.79 20.71
C LYS A 322 -14.12 26.27 19.44
N THR A 323 -13.32 27.07 18.75
CA THR A 323 -12.47 26.59 17.64
C THR A 323 -11.43 25.62 18.21
N LYS A 324 -11.58 24.31 17.97
CA LYS A 324 -10.63 23.28 18.37
C LYS A 324 -9.76 22.85 17.20
N HIS A 325 -8.46 22.73 17.44
CA HIS A 325 -7.57 21.95 16.58
C HIS A 325 -7.85 20.47 16.86
N ILE A 326 -8.44 19.78 15.88
CA ILE A 326 -8.63 18.33 15.95
C ILE A 326 -7.61 17.74 15.00
N THR A 327 -6.67 16.95 15.54
CA THR A 327 -5.82 16.09 14.72
C THR A 327 -6.70 14.94 14.25
N GLN A 328 -6.98 14.89 12.95
CA GLN A 328 -7.68 13.77 12.34
C GLN A 328 -6.64 12.80 11.78
N GLU A 329 -6.73 11.53 12.19
CA GLU A 329 -5.91 10.46 11.62
C GLU A 329 -6.69 9.86 10.43
N ILE A 330 -6.17 10.06 9.23
CA ILE A 330 -6.73 9.51 8.00
C ILE A 330 -5.97 8.23 7.66
N PRO A 331 -6.64 7.08 7.54
CA PRO A 331 -6.00 5.85 7.09
C PRO A 331 -5.58 5.99 5.62
N LEU A 332 -4.30 5.79 5.37
CA LEU A 332 -3.72 5.76 4.04
C LEU A 332 -4.02 4.42 3.34
N PRO A 333 -4.08 4.40 2.01
CA PRO A 333 -4.24 3.17 1.26
C PRO A 333 -3.08 2.20 1.55
N ALA A 334 -3.40 0.90 1.55
CA ALA A 334 -2.43 -0.15 1.74
C ALA A 334 -1.38 -0.11 0.60
N VAL A 335 -0.11 -0.19 0.96
CA VAL A 335 0.99 -0.23 -0.01
C VAL A 335 1.40 -1.67 -0.32
N PRO A 336 1.88 -1.98 -1.54
CA PRO A 336 2.35 -3.31 -1.89
C PRO A 336 3.64 -3.69 -1.16
N TYR A 337 3.72 -4.91 -0.65
CA TYR A 337 4.93 -5.52 -0.08
C TYR A 337 5.40 -6.63 -1.00
N VAL A 338 6.71 -6.83 -1.15
CA VAL A 338 7.26 -7.84 -2.07
C VAL A 338 8.23 -8.78 -1.36
N LEU A 339 7.93 -10.07 -1.37
CA LEU A 339 8.84 -11.14 -0.98
C LEU A 339 9.51 -11.73 -2.22
N ILE A 340 10.84 -11.60 -2.29
CA ILE A 340 11.66 -12.26 -3.30
C ILE A 340 12.21 -13.56 -2.73
N ILE A 341 11.98 -14.66 -3.44
CA ILE A 341 12.50 -15.99 -3.10
C ILE A 341 13.41 -16.47 -4.23
N ASP A 342 14.71 -16.29 -4.05
CA ASP A 342 15.71 -16.75 -4.99
C ASP A 342 15.88 -18.27 -4.87
N GLU A 343 16.11 -18.95 -6.00
CA GLU A 343 16.31 -20.41 -6.06
C GLU A 343 15.18 -21.20 -5.38
N ILE A 344 13.92 -20.82 -5.65
CA ILE A 344 12.73 -21.34 -4.96
C ILE A 344 12.65 -22.87 -4.99
N ASN A 345 13.23 -23.51 -6.01
CA ASN A 345 13.21 -24.96 -6.23
C ASN A 345 14.34 -25.72 -5.50
N ARG A 346 15.26 -25.04 -4.81
CA ARG A 346 16.35 -25.68 -4.04
C ARG A 346 15.95 -26.12 -2.62
N GLY A 347 14.75 -25.74 -2.17
CA GLY A 347 14.16 -26.20 -0.91
C GLY A 347 12.86 -26.96 -1.16
N ASN A 348 12.41 -27.73 -0.17
CA ASN A 348 11.11 -28.39 -0.23
C ASN A 348 9.99 -27.36 0.01
N VAL A 349 9.54 -26.73 -1.07
CA VAL A 349 8.60 -25.60 -1.00
C VAL A 349 7.29 -26.00 -0.30
N SER A 350 6.80 -27.22 -0.51
CA SER A 350 5.59 -27.72 0.17
C SER A 350 5.78 -27.80 1.69
N GLN A 351 6.95 -28.25 2.17
CA GLN A 351 7.26 -28.26 3.61
C GLN A 351 7.52 -26.85 4.16
N ILE A 352 8.21 -26.00 3.42
CA ILE A 352 8.55 -24.63 3.83
C ILE A 352 7.29 -23.77 4.00
N PHE A 353 6.36 -23.82 3.04
CA PHE A 353 5.09 -23.10 3.14
C PHE A 353 4.08 -23.79 4.07
N GLY A 354 4.20 -25.10 4.27
CA GLY A 354 3.27 -25.87 5.10
C GLY A 354 1.82 -25.68 4.67
N GLU A 355 0.93 -25.42 5.62
CA GLU A 355 -0.49 -25.16 5.37
C GLU A 355 -0.76 -23.80 4.68
N LEU A 356 0.20 -22.87 4.71
CA LEU A 356 0.04 -21.52 4.15
C LEU A 356 0.02 -21.51 2.62
N ILE A 357 0.40 -22.62 1.99
CA ILE A 357 0.29 -22.80 0.54
C ILE A 357 -1.13 -22.53 0.01
N THR A 358 -2.16 -22.72 0.83
CA THR A 358 -3.54 -22.40 0.44
C THR A 358 -3.83 -20.90 0.51
N LEU A 359 -3.19 -20.19 1.46
CA LEU A 359 -3.45 -18.77 1.71
C LEU A 359 -2.79 -17.84 0.69
N ILE A 360 -1.81 -18.33 -0.08
CA ILE A 360 -1.20 -17.53 -1.14
C ILE A 360 -2.09 -17.40 -2.38
N GLU A 361 -3.16 -18.18 -2.51
CA GLU A 361 -4.17 -18.06 -3.58
C GLU A 361 -4.86 -16.68 -3.51
N GLU A 362 -5.10 -16.04 -4.66
CA GLU A 362 -5.57 -14.65 -4.71
C GLU A 362 -6.89 -14.46 -3.96
N ASP A 363 -7.90 -15.28 -4.22
CA ASP A 363 -9.22 -15.17 -3.59
C ASP A 363 -9.20 -15.46 -2.08
N LYS A 364 -8.21 -16.22 -1.59
CA LYS A 364 -8.07 -16.63 -0.18
C LYS A 364 -7.33 -15.65 0.72
N ARG A 365 -6.79 -14.57 0.14
CA ARG A 365 -6.08 -13.53 0.88
C ARG A 365 -7.03 -12.62 1.64
N LEU A 366 -6.53 -12.02 2.72
CA LEU A 366 -7.27 -11.06 3.52
C LEU A 366 -7.71 -9.87 2.66
N GLY A 367 -8.97 -9.47 2.82
CA GLY A 367 -9.59 -8.39 2.03
C GLY A 367 -10.15 -8.82 0.67
N ASN A 368 -10.05 -10.10 0.30
CA ASN A 368 -10.68 -10.65 -0.91
C ASN A 368 -11.96 -11.45 -0.56
N PRO A 369 -12.85 -11.74 -1.55
CA PRO A 369 -14.18 -12.28 -1.28
C PRO A 369 -14.21 -13.63 -0.55
N GLU A 370 -13.19 -14.46 -0.74
CA GLU A 370 -13.11 -15.81 -0.17
C GLU A 370 -11.99 -15.93 0.86
N GLU A 371 -11.74 -14.84 1.61
CA GLU A 371 -10.64 -14.76 2.56
C GLU A 371 -10.60 -15.94 3.54
N LEU A 372 -9.40 -16.45 3.78
CA LEU A 372 -9.16 -17.58 4.66
C LEU A 372 -8.10 -17.24 5.69
N GLN A 373 -8.30 -17.75 6.90
CA GLN A 373 -7.32 -17.71 7.98
C GLN A 373 -7.10 -19.13 8.52
N LEU A 374 -5.85 -19.45 8.82
CA LEU A 374 -5.47 -20.73 9.43
C LEU A 374 -4.89 -20.50 10.83
N THR A 375 -5.02 -21.48 11.70
CA THR A 375 -4.41 -21.46 13.03
C THR A 375 -3.01 -22.06 12.95
N LEU A 376 -1.98 -21.26 13.23
CA LEU A 376 -0.58 -21.70 13.13
C LEU A 376 -0.24 -22.76 14.20
N PRO A 377 0.63 -23.74 13.90
CA PRO A 377 0.92 -24.89 14.74
C PRO A 377 1.69 -24.55 16.00
N TYR A 378 2.59 -23.56 15.98
CA TYR A 378 3.43 -23.23 17.14
C TYR A 378 2.75 -22.19 18.04
N SER A 379 2.42 -21.02 17.48
CA SER A 379 1.83 -19.90 18.24
C SER A 379 0.36 -20.10 18.59
N LYS A 380 -0.34 -21.00 17.87
CA LYS A 380 -1.80 -21.19 17.97
C LYS A 380 -2.60 -19.92 17.66
N THR A 381 -2.00 -18.97 16.96
CA THR A 381 -2.63 -17.72 16.52
C THR A 381 -3.24 -17.89 15.14
N LYS A 382 -4.28 -17.11 14.83
CA LYS A 382 -4.83 -17.04 13.47
C LYS A 382 -3.89 -16.22 12.59
N PHE A 383 -3.69 -16.69 11.36
CA PHE A 383 -2.85 -16.04 10.36
C PHE A 383 -3.55 -16.09 8.99
N GLY A 384 -3.44 -14.99 8.26
CA GLY A 384 -3.91 -14.84 6.89
C GLY A 384 -2.89 -14.04 6.08
N VAL A 385 -2.83 -14.28 4.77
CA VAL A 385 -1.92 -13.56 3.87
C VAL A 385 -2.65 -12.34 3.31
N PRO A 386 -2.13 -11.12 3.44
CA PRO A 386 -2.78 -9.92 2.90
C PRO A 386 -2.81 -9.87 1.37
N SER A 387 -3.82 -9.21 0.82
CA SER A 387 -3.96 -9.00 -0.64
C SER A 387 -2.85 -8.14 -1.24
N ASN A 388 -2.17 -7.32 -0.45
CA ASN A 388 -1.06 -6.44 -0.86
C ASN A 388 0.35 -7.08 -0.73
N VAL A 389 0.49 -8.38 -0.43
CA VAL A 389 1.80 -9.06 -0.42
C VAL A 389 2.07 -9.75 -1.76
N TYR A 390 3.17 -9.47 -2.43
CA TYR A 390 3.55 -10.08 -3.70
C TYR A 390 4.71 -11.06 -3.47
N ILE A 391 4.70 -12.20 -4.15
CA ILE A 391 5.77 -13.21 -4.08
C ILE A 391 6.40 -13.33 -5.46
N ILE A 392 7.71 -13.10 -5.56
CA ILE A 392 8.49 -13.28 -6.78
C ILE A 392 9.56 -14.34 -6.52
N GLY A 393 9.39 -15.51 -7.12
CA GLY A 393 10.38 -16.58 -7.13
C GLY A 393 11.33 -16.49 -8.32
N THR A 394 12.56 -16.96 -8.16
CA THR A 394 13.44 -17.30 -9.28
C THR A 394 13.72 -18.79 -9.29
N MET A 395 13.87 -19.38 -10.48
CA MET A 395 14.08 -20.81 -10.65
C MET A 395 15.08 -21.09 -11.78
N ASN A 396 16.20 -21.74 -11.47
CA ASN A 396 17.07 -22.32 -12.50
C ASN A 396 16.51 -23.66 -12.97
N THR A 397 16.34 -23.83 -14.28
CA THR A 397 15.79 -25.08 -14.85
C THR A 397 16.85 -26.13 -15.17
N ALA A 398 18.10 -25.73 -15.37
CA ALA A 398 19.20 -26.66 -15.68
C ALA A 398 19.74 -27.46 -14.48
N ASP A 399 19.42 -27.04 -13.24
CA ASP A 399 20.00 -27.64 -12.04
C ASP A 399 19.40 -29.03 -11.76
N ARG A 400 20.24 -30.07 -11.88
CA ARG A 400 19.84 -31.48 -11.63
C ARG A 400 19.58 -31.81 -10.16
N SER A 401 20.00 -30.94 -9.24
CA SER A 401 19.93 -31.12 -7.77
C SER A 401 18.67 -30.56 -7.12
N VAL A 402 17.72 -30.12 -7.94
CA VAL A 402 16.51 -29.40 -7.56
C VAL A 402 15.36 -30.35 -7.23
N GLU A 403 14.56 -30.00 -6.22
CA GLU A 403 13.29 -30.67 -5.99
C GLU A 403 12.26 -30.23 -7.05
N ALA A 404 11.58 -31.20 -7.66
CA ALA A 404 10.52 -30.89 -8.61
C ALA A 404 9.41 -30.10 -7.91
N LEU A 405 9.08 -28.92 -8.44
CA LEU A 405 8.03 -28.09 -7.88
C LEU A 405 6.68 -28.82 -7.94
N ASP A 406 6.02 -28.95 -6.79
CA ASP A 406 4.73 -29.63 -6.69
C ASP A 406 3.69 -29.01 -7.64
N THR A 407 2.89 -29.86 -8.26
CA THR A 407 1.68 -29.48 -9.03
C THR A 407 0.78 -28.50 -8.28
N ALA A 408 0.68 -28.64 -6.96
CA ALA A 408 -0.10 -27.77 -6.11
C ALA A 408 0.50 -26.36 -6.02
N LEU A 409 1.82 -26.20 -6.12
CA LEU A 409 2.46 -24.88 -6.21
C LEU A 409 2.33 -24.31 -7.62
N ARG A 410 2.49 -25.13 -8.66
CA ARG A 410 2.38 -24.68 -10.04
C ARG A 410 1.05 -23.99 -10.36
N ARG A 411 -0.06 -24.41 -9.75
CA ARG A 411 -1.37 -23.76 -9.96
C ARG A 411 -1.52 -22.38 -9.27
N ARG A 412 -0.60 -22.02 -8.37
CA ARG A 412 -0.68 -20.84 -7.49
C ARG A 412 0.31 -19.74 -7.86
N PHE A 413 1.23 -20.02 -8.78
CA PHE A 413 2.21 -19.10 -9.31
C PHE A 413 2.01 -18.92 -10.82
N CYS A 414 2.17 -17.69 -11.30
CA CYS A 414 2.34 -17.40 -12.72
C CYS A 414 3.81 -17.66 -13.11
N PHE A 415 4.04 -18.45 -14.15
CA PHE A 415 5.39 -18.80 -14.61
C PHE A 415 5.75 -17.94 -15.80
N GLU A 416 6.82 -17.16 -15.66
CA GLU A 416 7.37 -16.33 -16.73
C GLU A 416 8.75 -16.87 -17.10
N GLU A 417 8.86 -17.30 -18.36
CA GLU A 417 10.07 -17.90 -18.89
C GLU A 417 11.07 -16.83 -19.32
N MET A 418 12.31 -16.97 -18.86
CA MET A 418 13.42 -16.08 -19.15
C MET A 418 14.51 -16.83 -19.92
N LEU A 419 14.41 -16.76 -21.25
CA LEU A 419 15.40 -17.29 -22.16
C LEU A 419 16.62 -16.37 -22.32
N PRO A 420 17.73 -16.90 -22.89
CA PRO A 420 18.84 -16.07 -23.33
C PRO A 420 18.40 -15.03 -24.37
N ASP A 421 18.35 -13.76 -23.96
CA ASP A 421 18.20 -12.63 -24.88
C ASP A 421 19.49 -12.36 -25.68
N LEU A 422 19.45 -12.62 -26.98
CA LEU A 422 20.57 -12.42 -27.89
C LEU A 422 20.70 -10.97 -28.36
N GLU A 423 19.66 -10.16 -28.24
CA GLU A 423 19.67 -8.76 -28.71
C GLU A 423 20.59 -7.88 -27.86
N VAL A 424 20.81 -8.25 -26.60
CA VAL A 424 21.78 -7.60 -25.69
C VAL A 424 23.22 -7.66 -26.24
N LEU A 425 23.50 -8.56 -27.20
CA LEU A 425 24.82 -8.77 -27.79
C LEU A 425 24.95 -8.26 -29.24
N THR A 426 23.93 -7.59 -29.79
CA THR A 426 23.87 -7.23 -31.23
C THR A 426 25.09 -6.45 -31.72
N ASP A 427 25.61 -5.52 -30.93
CA ASP A 427 26.76 -4.68 -31.33
C ASP A 427 28.12 -5.19 -30.83
N LYS A 428 28.18 -6.37 -30.19
CA LYS A 428 29.42 -6.91 -29.61
C LYS A 428 30.18 -7.80 -30.58
N LYS A 429 31.37 -7.33 -30.99
CA LYS A 429 32.33 -8.09 -31.80
C LYS A 429 33.73 -8.04 -31.21
N ILE A 430 34.42 -9.18 -31.18
CA ILE A 430 35.80 -9.31 -30.72
C ILE A 430 36.62 -9.93 -31.86
N GLU A 431 37.63 -9.21 -32.36
CA GLU A 431 38.52 -9.69 -33.44
C GLU A 431 37.78 -10.33 -34.64
N GLY A 432 36.64 -9.72 -35.03
CA GLY A 432 35.80 -10.17 -36.15
C GLY A 432 34.76 -11.24 -35.79
N ILE A 433 34.76 -11.79 -34.57
CA ILE A 433 33.75 -12.74 -34.10
C ILE A 433 32.55 -12.00 -33.51
N ALA A 434 31.36 -12.22 -34.08
CA ALA A 434 30.10 -11.70 -33.54
C ALA A 434 29.61 -12.56 -32.37
N LEU A 435 29.55 -11.97 -31.16
CA LEU A 435 29.19 -12.73 -29.96
C LEU A 435 27.73 -13.21 -29.99
N LYS A 436 26.84 -12.45 -30.64
CA LYS A 436 25.45 -12.85 -30.89
C LYS A 436 25.36 -14.16 -31.67
N GLU A 437 26.08 -14.26 -32.79
CA GLU A 437 26.08 -15.45 -33.66
C GLU A 437 26.74 -16.64 -32.96
N LEU A 438 27.81 -16.38 -32.20
CA LEU A 438 28.50 -17.38 -31.40
C LEU A 438 27.57 -18.02 -30.36
N LEU A 439 26.92 -17.20 -29.53
CA LEU A 439 26.00 -17.70 -28.51
C LEU A 439 24.79 -18.39 -29.14
N ALA A 440 24.22 -17.85 -30.22
CA ALA A 440 23.13 -18.47 -30.95
C ALA A 440 23.51 -19.88 -31.48
N THR A 441 24.71 -20.02 -32.03
CA THR A 441 25.21 -21.29 -32.55
C THR A 441 25.41 -22.32 -31.45
N ILE A 442 26.03 -21.92 -30.33
CA ILE A 442 26.21 -22.79 -29.16
C ILE A 442 24.85 -23.24 -28.61
N ASN A 443 23.93 -22.29 -28.37
CA ASN A 443 22.62 -22.59 -27.80
C ASN A 443 21.79 -23.49 -28.70
N LYS A 444 21.82 -23.28 -30.02
CA LYS A 444 21.15 -24.17 -30.97
C LYS A 444 21.67 -25.61 -30.89
N ARG A 445 22.99 -25.79 -30.74
CA ARG A 445 23.61 -27.12 -30.61
C ARG A 445 23.27 -27.77 -29.27
N VAL A 446 23.30 -27.00 -28.17
CA VAL A 446 22.91 -27.47 -26.83
C VAL A 446 21.45 -27.89 -26.81
N GLU A 447 20.54 -27.10 -27.38
CA GLU A 447 19.10 -27.39 -27.43
C GLU A 447 18.79 -28.69 -28.19
N ILE A 448 19.51 -28.98 -29.27
CA ILE A 448 19.35 -30.22 -30.05
C ILE A 448 19.90 -31.44 -29.30
N LEU A 449 21.03 -31.29 -28.61
CA LEU A 449 21.72 -32.40 -27.95
C LEU A 449 21.21 -32.71 -26.55
N LEU A 450 20.55 -31.75 -25.90
CA LEU A 450 20.04 -31.85 -24.55
C LEU A 450 18.59 -31.34 -24.48
N ASP A 451 18.39 -30.05 -24.26
CA ASP A 451 17.09 -29.38 -24.28
C ASP A 451 17.27 -27.84 -24.19
N ARG A 452 16.15 -27.11 -24.23
CA ARG A 452 16.09 -25.64 -24.15
C ARG A 452 16.47 -25.08 -22.78
N ASP A 453 16.26 -25.84 -21.70
CA ASP A 453 16.51 -25.41 -20.32
C ASP A 453 18.00 -25.35 -19.97
N HIS A 454 18.84 -26.07 -20.74
CA HIS A 454 20.30 -26.04 -20.60
C HIS A 454 20.99 -25.02 -21.54
N THR A 455 20.23 -24.15 -22.22
CA THR A 455 20.85 -23.11 -23.05
C THR A 455 21.68 -22.13 -22.19
N ILE A 456 22.71 -21.54 -22.78
CA ILE A 456 23.63 -20.64 -22.08
C ILE A 456 23.07 -19.21 -22.11
N GLY A 457 22.98 -18.58 -20.95
CA GLY A 457 22.52 -17.19 -20.84
C GLY A 457 23.49 -16.14 -21.39
N HIS A 458 22.95 -15.00 -21.80
CA HIS A 458 23.73 -13.89 -22.36
C HIS A 458 24.65 -13.22 -21.34
N SER A 459 24.41 -13.37 -20.02
CA SER A 459 25.20 -12.68 -18.98
C SER A 459 26.68 -13.03 -19.04
N TYR A 460 27.03 -14.25 -19.46
CA TYR A 460 28.41 -14.68 -19.63
C TYR A 460 29.15 -13.88 -20.71
N PHE A 461 28.42 -13.34 -21.70
CA PHE A 461 28.98 -12.63 -22.85
C PHE A 461 28.87 -11.10 -22.74
N MET A 462 28.05 -10.58 -21.80
CA MET A 462 27.81 -9.14 -21.67
C MET A 462 29.06 -8.34 -21.30
N ASN A 463 30.00 -8.90 -20.54
CA ASN A 463 31.18 -8.18 -20.06
C ASN A 463 32.47 -8.50 -20.83
N ILE A 464 32.36 -9.16 -21.99
CA ILE A 464 33.52 -9.45 -22.85
C ILE A 464 33.85 -8.21 -23.67
N ASN A 465 35.07 -7.69 -23.52
CA ASN A 465 35.56 -6.51 -24.23
C ASN A 465 36.91 -6.75 -24.94
N SER A 466 37.56 -7.89 -24.73
CA SER A 466 38.84 -8.26 -25.33
C SER A 466 38.91 -9.76 -25.67
N GLU A 467 39.93 -10.15 -26.46
CA GLU A 467 40.23 -11.57 -26.73
C GLU A 467 40.53 -12.34 -25.44
N GLU A 468 41.23 -11.72 -24.49
CA GLU A 468 41.57 -12.37 -23.23
C GLU A 468 40.32 -12.61 -22.35
N ASP A 469 39.38 -11.66 -22.32
CA ASP A 469 38.09 -11.86 -21.65
C ASP A 469 37.33 -13.05 -22.25
N LEU A 470 37.34 -13.16 -23.59
CA LEU A 470 36.69 -14.25 -24.32
C LEU A 470 37.36 -15.59 -23.99
N LYS A 471 38.69 -15.64 -24.00
CA LYS A 471 39.48 -16.81 -23.61
C LYS A 471 39.16 -17.23 -22.17
N SER A 472 39.16 -16.28 -21.23
CA SER A 472 38.83 -16.56 -19.82
C SER A 472 37.39 -17.03 -19.64
N THR A 473 36.44 -16.48 -20.40
CA THR A 473 35.02 -16.83 -20.31
C THR A 473 34.82 -18.28 -20.75
N PHE A 474 35.46 -18.69 -21.84
CA PHE A 474 35.39 -20.08 -22.30
C PHE A 474 36.05 -21.04 -21.32
N ARG A 475 37.25 -20.70 -20.85
CA ARG A 475 38.01 -21.54 -19.92
C ARG A 475 37.30 -21.74 -18.58
N ASN A 476 36.78 -20.66 -18.00
CA ASN A 476 36.33 -20.66 -16.61
C ASN A 476 34.81 -20.87 -16.46
N ASN A 477 34.02 -20.55 -17.49
CA ASN A 477 32.56 -20.59 -17.41
C ASN A 477 31.96 -21.57 -18.42
N ILE A 478 32.18 -21.36 -19.73
CA ILE A 478 31.46 -22.10 -20.79
C ILE A 478 31.86 -23.59 -20.82
N ILE A 479 33.16 -23.89 -20.84
CA ILE A 479 33.63 -25.28 -20.91
C ILE A 479 33.25 -26.06 -19.65
N PRO A 480 33.51 -25.56 -18.42
CA PRO A 480 33.07 -26.24 -17.21
C PRO A 480 31.56 -26.50 -17.18
N LEU A 481 30.73 -25.54 -17.61
CA LEU A 481 29.28 -25.70 -17.70
C LEU A 481 28.89 -26.83 -18.67
N LEU A 482 29.52 -26.87 -19.85
CA LEU A 482 29.29 -27.95 -20.82
C LEU A 482 29.78 -29.31 -20.30
N GLN A 483 30.87 -29.36 -19.54
CA GLN A 483 31.36 -30.58 -18.89
C GLN A 483 30.38 -31.10 -17.84
N GLU A 484 29.68 -30.21 -17.14
CA GLU A 484 28.62 -30.58 -16.20
C GLU A 484 27.39 -31.14 -16.94
N TYR A 485 26.95 -30.47 -18.00
CA TYR A 485 25.80 -30.88 -18.80
C TYR A 485 26.03 -32.24 -19.49
N PHE A 486 27.21 -32.42 -20.08
CA PHE A 486 27.62 -33.61 -20.83
C PHE A 486 28.65 -34.42 -20.05
N TYR A 487 28.33 -34.77 -18.79
CA TYR A 487 29.23 -35.48 -17.89
C TYR A 487 29.79 -36.76 -18.53
N GLY A 488 31.11 -36.76 -18.79
CA GLY A 488 31.84 -37.87 -19.40
C GLY A 488 31.68 -38.02 -20.92
N ASP A 489 30.91 -37.16 -21.59
CA ASP A 489 30.60 -37.25 -23.02
C ASP A 489 31.26 -36.09 -23.81
N TYR A 490 32.58 -36.21 -23.97
CA TYR A 490 33.41 -35.22 -24.67
C TYR A 490 33.12 -35.14 -26.18
N GLU A 491 32.54 -36.19 -26.77
CA GLU A 491 32.08 -36.18 -28.16
C GLU A 491 30.98 -35.14 -28.36
N LYS A 492 29.97 -35.12 -27.48
CA LYS A 492 28.91 -34.10 -27.53
C LYS A 492 29.43 -32.70 -27.29
N ILE A 493 30.37 -32.51 -26.37
CA ILE A 493 31.04 -31.22 -26.18
C ILE A 493 31.76 -30.79 -27.46
N GLY A 494 32.40 -31.74 -28.16
CA GLY A 494 33.01 -31.54 -29.48
C GLY A 494 32.01 -31.14 -30.57
N LEU A 495 30.82 -31.74 -30.59
CA LEU A 495 29.75 -31.34 -31.49
C LEU A 495 29.26 -29.91 -31.25
N ILE A 496 29.38 -29.41 -30.01
CA ILE A 496 28.97 -28.04 -29.63
C ILE A 496 30.05 -27.02 -29.97
N LEU A 497 31.28 -27.26 -29.49
CA LEU A 497 32.39 -26.30 -29.58
C LEU A 497 33.16 -26.40 -30.91
N GLY A 498 33.10 -27.54 -31.59
CA GLY A 498 33.88 -27.81 -32.79
C GLY A 498 35.31 -28.29 -32.48
N LYS A 499 35.96 -28.84 -33.51
CA LYS A 499 37.30 -29.45 -33.44
C LYS A 499 38.42 -28.51 -32.96
N GLY A 500 38.24 -27.19 -33.07
CA GLY A 500 39.23 -26.21 -32.65
C GLY A 500 39.64 -26.33 -31.18
N PHE A 501 38.70 -26.76 -30.34
CA PHE A 501 38.86 -26.92 -28.88
C PHE A 501 39.40 -28.30 -28.45
N PHE A 502 39.62 -29.23 -29.38
CA PHE A 502 39.99 -30.61 -29.07
C PHE A 502 41.37 -30.96 -29.64
N GLU A 503 42.13 -31.76 -28.89
CA GLU A 503 43.35 -32.40 -29.39
C GLU A 503 43.01 -33.40 -30.50
N ASP A 504 44.02 -33.76 -31.30
CA ASP A 504 43.86 -34.86 -32.26
C ASP A 504 43.48 -36.14 -31.49
N SER A 505 42.45 -36.83 -31.98
CA SER A 505 41.88 -37.99 -31.29
C SER A 505 42.93 -39.09 -31.11
N GLU A 506 43.18 -39.50 -29.87
CA GLU A 506 44.10 -40.59 -29.56
C GLU A 506 43.37 -41.93 -29.73
N ASN A 507 43.69 -42.65 -30.79
CA ASN A 507 43.11 -43.97 -31.04
C ASN A 507 43.72 -45.01 -30.10
N TYR A 508 42.88 -45.82 -29.47
CA TYR A 508 43.31 -46.94 -28.67
C TYR A 508 42.82 -48.25 -29.28
N THR A 509 43.64 -49.30 -29.14
CA THR A 509 43.22 -50.67 -29.44
C THR A 509 42.86 -51.38 -28.14
N LYS A 510 42.01 -52.41 -28.21
CA LYS A 510 41.63 -53.23 -27.04
C LYS A 510 42.84 -53.78 -26.25
N ASP A 511 44.00 -53.91 -26.89
CA ASP A 511 45.21 -54.53 -26.33
C ASP A 511 45.88 -53.68 -25.22
N ILE A 512 45.48 -52.41 -25.05
CA ILE A 512 45.93 -51.56 -23.94
C ILE A 512 45.38 -51.98 -22.58
N PHE A 513 44.23 -52.66 -22.54
CA PHE A 513 43.55 -53.03 -21.30
C PHE A 513 44.04 -54.38 -20.76
N ALA A 514 44.11 -54.49 -19.43
CA ALA A 514 44.52 -55.73 -18.77
C ALA A 514 43.48 -56.85 -18.96
N SER A 515 43.94 -58.07 -19.26
CA SER A 515 43.08 -59.25 -19.39
C SER A 515 42.48 -59.70 -18.05
N PHE A 516 41.20 -60.06 -18.05
CA PHE A 516 40.29 -60.24 -16.94
C PHE A 516 39.10 -61.11 -17.41
N PRO A 517 38.84 -62.25 -16.77
CA PRO A 517 38.00 -63.31 -17.35
C PRO A 517 36.49 -63.04 -17.40
N THR A 518 35.99 -61.97 -16.77
CA THR A 518 34.54 -61.76 -16.54
C THR A 518 34.00 -60.41 -17.02
N GLN A 519 34.81 -59.59 -17.70
CA GLN A 519 34.36 -58.29 -18.22
C GLN A 519 34.38 -58.23 -19.75
N ASN A 520 33.40 -57.51 -20.30
CA ASN A 520 33.44 -57.04 -21.68
C ASN A 520 34.40 -55.86 -21.76
N TYR A 521 35.38 -55.96 -22.65
CA TYR A 521 36.31 -54.87 -22.96
C TYR A 521 35.65 -53.84 -23.87
N PRO A 522 35.98 -52.55 -23.73
CA PRO A 522 35.75 -51.59 -24.80
C PRO A 522 36.44 -52.09 -26.08
N GLU A 523 35.74 -52.07 -27.21
CA GLU A 523 36.37 -52.26 -28.52
C GLU A 523 37.35 -51.12 -28.82
N ASN A 524 38.05 -51.21 -29.95
CA ASN A 524 38.87 -50.12 -30.46
C ASN A 524 38.05 -48.83 -30.53
N GLY A 525 38.65 -47.71 -30.14
CA GLY A 525 37.97 -46.42 -30.11
C GLY A 525 38.96 -45.27 -30.12
N SER A 526 38.44 -44.07 -29.89
CA SER A 526 39.22 -42.85 -29.82
C SER A 526 38.92 -42.08 -28.55
N VAL A 527 39.93 -41.56 -27.89
CA VAL A 527 39.77 -40.64 -26.76
C VAL A 527 39.86 -39.21 -27.27
N LEU A 528 38.82 -38.42 -27.01
CA LEU A 528 38.83 -36.98 -27.22
C LEU A 528 39.23 -36.26 -25.95
N ARG A 529 40.13 -35.28 -26.08
CA ARG A 529 40.60 -34.44 -24.98
C ARG A 529 40.49 -32.98 -25.37
N LEU A 530 40.04 -32.14 -24.45
CA LEU A 530 40.04 -30.69 -24.63
C LEU A 530 41.47 -30.16 -24.60
N LYS A 531 41.78 -29.25 -25.52
CA LYS A 531 43.03 -28.48 -25.46
C LYS A 531 43.03 -27.60 -24.21
N PRO A 532 44.16 -27.47 -23.50
CA PRO A 532 44.28 -26.49 -22.44
C PRO A 532 44.16 -25.08 -23.01
N ILE A 533 43.24 -24.28 -22.46
CA ILE A 533 43.11 -22.85 -22.81
C ILE A 533 44.12 -22.05 -21.98
N ASP A 534 45.37 -22.05 -22.42
CA ASP A 534 46.47 -21.27 -21.83
C ASP A 534 46.81 -20.01 -22.66
N GLU A 535 47.88 -19.31 -22.29
CA GLU A 535 48.32 -18.09 -22.99
C GLU A 535 48.60 -18.35 -24.48
N THR A 536 49.04 -19.56 -24.84
CA THR A 536 49.39 -19.94 -26.22
C THR A 536 48.18 -20.37 -27.05
N PHE A 537 47.04 -20.64 -26.41
CA PHE A 537 45.83 -21.06 -27.10
C PHE A 537 45.23 -19.94 -27.96
N ASN A 538 45.07 -20.18 -29.26
CA ASN A 538 44.41 -19.25 -30.17
C ASN A 538 42.88 -19.44 -30.12
N ILE A 539 42.21 -18.63 -29.30
CA ILE A 539 40.76 -18.71 -29.12
C ILE A 539 39.99 -18.29 -30.38
N ILE A 540 40.51 -17.32 -31.14
CA ILE A 540 39.83 -16.83 -32.35
C ILE A 540 39.78 -17.91 -33.42
N GLU A 541 40.89 -18.62 -33.67
CA GLU A 541 40.92 -19.74 -34.63
C GLU A 541 39.98 -20.88 -34.21
N ALA A 542 39.96 -21.21 -32.91
CA ALA A 542 39.06 -22.24 -32.40
C ALA A 542 37.58 -21.87 -32.59
N LEU A 543 37.22 -20.61 -32.34
CA LEU A 543 35.86 -20.10 -32.51
C LEU A 543 35.45 -19.96 -33.98
N GLN A 544 36.39 -19.66 -34.89
CA GLN A 544 36.12 -19.71 -36.33
C GLN A 544 35.73 -21.13 -36.77
N SER A 545 36.42 -22.16 -36.25
CA SER A 545 36.01 -23.55 -36.48
C SER A 545 34.66 -23.90 -35.85
N LEU A 546 34.22 -23.19 -34.80
CA LEU A 546 32.92 -23.39 -34.18
C LEU A 546 31.80 -22.86 -35.08
N LEU A 547 32.01 -21.71 -35.73
CA LEU A 547 31.01 -21.00 -36.55
C LEU A 547 30.85 -21.56 -37.99
N ILE A 548 31.71 -22.49 -38.40
CA ILE A 548 31.57 -23.29 -39.63
C ILE A 548 30.63 -24.47 -39.36
#